data_AF-A0A7C9EF02-F1
#
_entry.id   AF-A0A7C9EF02-F1
#
_cell.length_a   1.000
_cell.length_b   1.000
_cell.length_c   1.000
_cell.angle_alpha   90.00
_cell.angle_beta   90.00
_cell.angle_gamma   90.00
#
_symmetry.space_group_name_H-M   'P 1'
#
loop_
_entity.id
_entity.type
_entity.pdbx_description
1 polymer ?
#
loop_
_entity_poly.entity_id
_entity_poly.type
_entity_poly.pdbx_seq_one_letter_code
_entity_poly.pdbx_strand_id
1 'polypeptide(L)'
;KIICMHGGIGRSIHSVEQIEKIERPITMDAGSIVLMDLLWSDPTENDSIEGLRPNARGPGLVTFGPDRVTEFCKRNKLQLIIRAHECVMDGFERFAQGQLITLFSATNYCGTANNAGAILVIGRGLVVVPKLIHPLPPPVQSPETSPERALDDTWMQELNTQRPPTPTRGRPQPDHDRSSLAFI
;
A
#
# COMPACT_ATOMS: atom_id res chain seq x y z
N LYS A 1 -4.14 -17.66 2.30
CA LYS A 1 -3.74 -17.27 0.92
C LYS A 1 -3.39 -15.79 0.83
N ILE A 2 -4.10 -14.92 1.55
CA ILE A 2 -3.74 -13.51 1.76
C ILE A 2 -3.26 -13.36 3.20
N ILE A 3 -2.23 -12.55 3.45
CA ILE A 3 -1.90 -12.04 4.78
C ILE A 3 -2.13 -10.53 4.81
N CYS A 4 -2.65 -10.04 5.94
CA CYS A 4 -2.87 -8.61 6.14
C CYS A 4 -2.02 -8.10 7.31
N MET A 5 -1.41 -6.94 7.15
CA MET A 5 -0.62 -6.27 8.20
C MET A 5 -0.66 -4.75 8.01
N HIS A 6 -0.18 -3.97 8.98
CA HIS A 6 -0.15 -2.51 8.84
C HIS A 6 1.10 -2.05 8.08
N GLY A 7 2.25 -2.36 8.64
CA GLY A 7 3.61 -2.17 8.12
C GLY A 7 3.88 -3.10 6.93
N GLY A 8 4.87 -3.95 7.09
CA GLY A 8 5.22 -4.95 6.09
C GLY A 8 6.06 -6.06 6.69
N ILE A 9 6.74 -6.81 5.84
CA ILE A 9 7.60 -7.92 6.28
C ILE A 9 8.99 -7.44 6.74
N GLY A 10 9.40 -6.25 6.32
CA GLY A 10 10.67 -5.63 6.69
C GLY A 10 11.88 -6.56 6.59
N ARG A 11 12.80 -6.42 7.54
CA ARG A 11 14.07 -7.17 7.55
C ARG A 11 13.94 -8.54 8.19
N SER A 12 13.02 -8.72 9.15
CA SER A 12 13.04 -9.85 10.09
C SER A 12 11.92 -10.88 9.89
N ILE A 13 10.85 -10.54 9.17
CA ILE A 13 9.69 -11.43 9.01
C ILE A 13 9.85 -12.25 7.73
N HIS A 14 10.18 -13.52 7.90
CA HIS A 14 10.33 -14.50 6.82
C HIS A 14 9.20 -15.53 6.81
N SER A 15 8.58 -15.79 7.96
CA SER A 15 7.52 -16.77 8.08
C SER A 15 6.35 -16.30 8.96
N VAL A 16 5.15 -16.80 8.67
CA VAL A 16 3.93 -16.45 9.43
C VAL A 16 4.05 -16.88 10.89
N GLU A 17 4.74 -17.99 11.16
CA GLU A 17 4.95 -18.53 12.50
C GLU A 17 5.76 -17.57 13.39
N GLN A 18 6.59 -16.68 12.82
CA GLN A 18 7.26 -15.64 13.60
C GLN A 18 6.28 -14.62 14.18
N ILE A 19 5.17 -14.34 13.47
CA ILE A 19 4.11 -13.44 13.92
C ILE A 19 3.24 -14.15 14.97
N GLU A 20 2.94 -15.44 14.77
CA GLU A 20 2.13 -16.24 15.70
C GLU A 20 2.77 -16.38 17.08
N LYS A 21 4.11 -16.35 17.15
CA LYS A 21 4.88 -16.44 18.39
C LYS A 21 4.92 -15.14 19.20
N ILE A 22 4.33 -14.05 18.70
CA ILE A 22 4.28 -12.78 19.42
C ILE A 22 3.33 -12.95 20.61
N GLU A 23 3.90 -12.99 21.81
CA GLU A 23 3.13 -13.02 23.05
C GLU A 23 2.46 -11.67 23.30
N ARG A 24 1.24 -11.74 23.86
CA ARG A 24 0.44 -10.57 24.24
C ARG A 24 0.13 -10.66 25.74
N PRO A 25 0.13 -9.53 26.47
CA PRO A 25 0.31 -8.15 25.99
C PRO A 25 1.75 -7.82 25.61
N ILE A 26 1.92 -6.90 24.66
CA ILE A 26 3.24 -6.39 24.27
C ILE A 26 3.68 -5.37 25.33
N THR A 27 4.84 -5.57 25.93
CA THR A 27 5.43 -4.61 26.88
C THR A 27 6.17 -3.51 26.13
N MET A 28 6.24 -2.29 26.68
CA MET A 28 6.82 -1.14 25.97
C MET A 28 8.33 -1.25 25.72
N ASP A 29 9.03 -2.07 26.50
CA ASP A 29 10.45 -2.41 26.36
C ASP A 29 10.71 -3.51 25.31
N ALA A 30 9.66 -4.13 24.76
CA ALA A 30 9.77 -5.35 23.98
C ALA A 30 10.60 -5.21 22.69
N GLY A 31 10.94 -4.00 22.23
CA GLY A 31 12.05 -3.70 21.30
C GLY A 31 12.14 -4.60 20.05
N SER A 32 11.05 -5.27 19.69
CA SER A 32 11.13 -6.44 18.84
C SER A 32 11.18 -5.95 17.40
N ILE A 33 12.26 -6.30 16.72
CA ILE A 33 12.45 -5.96 15.30
C ILE A 33 11.27 -6.49 14.47
N VAL A 34 10.70 -7.63 14.85
CA VAL A 34 9.49 -8.19 14.22
C VAL A 34 8.29 -7.25 14.38
N LEU A 35 8.06 -6.71 15.57
CA LEU A 35 6.97 -5.75 15.80
C LEU A 35 7.21 -4.43 15.06
N MET A 36 8.45 -3.96 15.05
CA MET A 36 8.83 -2.75 14.30
C MET A 36 8.60 -2.93 12.81
N ASP A 37 9.06 -4.04 12.23
CA ASP A 37 8.83 -4.34 10.81
C ASP A 37 7.33 -4.49 10.49
N LEU A 38 6.58 -5.21 11.32
CA LEU A 38 5.15 -5.48 11.14
C LEU A 38 4.30 -4.20 11.13
N LEU A 39 4.77 -3.14 11.81
CA LEU A 39 4.03 -1.88 11.96
C LEU A 39 4.60 -0.72 11.13
N TRP A 40 5.91 -0.69 10.88
CA TRP A 40 6.60 0.50 10.38
C TRP A 40 7.48 0.29 9.14
N SER A 41 7.63 -0.94 8.66
CA SER A 41 8.33 -1.15 7.39
C SER A 41 7.45 -0.81 6.18
N ASP A 42 8.10 -0.42 5.08
CA ASP A 42 7.46 -0.08 3.80
C ASP A 42 8.05 -0.89 2.64
N PRO A 43 7.34 -1.13 1.54
CA PRO A 43 7.97 -1.49 0.29
C PRO A 43 8.95 -0.40 -0.18
N THR A 44 9.89 -0.75 -1.07
CA THR A 44 10.69 0.25 -1.79
C THR A 44 9.81 1.06 -2.75
N GLU A 45 10.36 2.16 -3.26
CA GLU A 45 9.65 3.16 -4.07
C GLU A 45 9.07 2.56 -5.37
N ASN A 46 9.69 1.51 -5.91
CA ASN A 46 9.21 0.79 -7.08
C ASN A 46 9.85 -0.61 -7.19
N ASP A 47 9.32 -1.41 -8.12
CA ASP A 47 9.72 -2.81 -8.36
C ASP A 47 11.15 -2.98 -8.91
N SER A 48 11.91 -1.91 -9.19
CA SER A 48 13.30 -2.02 -9.65
C SER A 48 14.33 -2.07 -8.51
N ILE A 49 13.90 -1.75 -7.29
CA ILE A 49 14.78 -1.64 -6.12
C ILE A 49 14.59 -2.88 -5.24
N GLU A 50 15.54 -3.81 -5.34
CA GLU A 50 15.58 -5.04 -4.56
C GLU A 50 16.29 -4.88 -3.20
N GLY A 51 16.05 -5.84 -2.30
CA GLY A 51 16.76 -5.97 -1.03
C GLY A 51 16.18 -5.10 0.09
N LEU A 52 17.04 -4.62 0.99
CA LEU A 52 16.67 -3.77 2.11
C LEU A 52 17.33 -2.40 1.98
N ARG A 53 16.61 -1.34 2.32
CA ARG A 53 17.15 0.03 2.39
C ARG A 53 16.77 0.68 3.72
N PRO A 54 17.54 1.68 4.19
CA PRO A 54 17.09 2.54 5.29
C PRO A 54 15.78 3.23 4.94
N ASN A 55 14.87 3.34 5.90
CA ASN A 55 13.60 4.04 5.71
C ASN A 55 13.71 5.51 6.17
N ALA A 56 13.19 6.43 5.37
CA ALA A 56 13.14 7.86 5.69
C ALA A 56 12.31 8.18 6.95
N ARG A 57 11.44 7.27 7.39
CA ARG A 57 10.61 7.43 8.60
C ARG A 57 11.41 7.50 9.90
N GLY A 58 12.63 6.97 9.94
CA GLY A 58 13.47 7.06 11.13
C GLY A 58 14.54 5.99 11.27
N PRO A 59 15.45 6.18 12.25
CA PRO A 59 16.56 5.27 12.48
C PRO A 59 16.06 3.86 12.84
N GLY A 60 16.69 2.85 12.25
CA GLY A 60 16.36 1.45 12.50
C GLY A 60 15.18 0.90 11.69
N LEU A 61 14.41 1.76 11.01
CA LEU A 61 13.35 1.35 10.08
C LEU A 61 13.92 1.02 8.70
N VAL A 62 13.22 0.15 7.96
CA VAL A 62 13.66 -0.31 6.63
C VAL A 62 12.54 -0.24 5.60
N THR A 63 12.95 -0.11 4.34
CA THR A 63 12.12 -0.49 3.20
C THR A 63 12.59 -1.83 2.64
N PHE A 64 11.68 -2.59 2.00
CA PHE A 64 11.95 -3.92 1.45
C PHE A 64 11.52 -4.05 -0.02
N GLY A 65 12.38 -4.66 -0.82
CA GLY A 65 12.18 -4.85 -2.25
C GLY A 65 11.19 -5.96 -2.62
N PRO A 66 10.85 -6.06 -3.92
CA PRO A 66 9.90 -7.05 -4.43
C PRO A 66 10.43 -8.49 -4.37
N ASP A 67 11.74 -8.67 -4.37
CA ASP A 67 12.43 -9.95 -4.16
C ASP A 67 12.01 -10.58 -2.82
N ARG A 68 11.95 -9.76 -1.76
CA ARG A 68 11.56 -10.21 -0.42
C ARG A 68 10.08 -10.55 -0.33
N VAL A 69 9.22 -9.79 -1.00
CA VAL A 69 7.78 -10.09 -1.10
C VAL A 69 7.56 -11.43 -1.79
N THR A 70 8.23 -11.64 -2.93
CA THR A 70 8.15 -12.87 -3.72
C THR A 70 8.57 -14.09 -2.90
N GLU A 71 9.72 -14.00 -2.23
CA GLU A 71 10.24 -15.08 -1.39
C GLU A 71 9.34 -15.35 -0.18
N PHE A 72 8.86 -14.31 0.51
CA PHE A 72 7.93 -14.46 1.62
C PHE A 72 6.64 -15.16 1.18
N CYS A 73 6.02 -14.72 0.09
CA CYS A 73 4.79 -15.33 -0.44
C CYS A 73 5.01 -16.81 -0.80
N LYS A 74 6.11 -17.11 -1.51
CA LYS A 74 6.48 -18.47 -1.90
C LYS A 74 6.67 -19.38 -0.68
N ARG A 75 7.47 -18.93 0.30
CA ARG A 75 7.79 -19.69 1.52
C ARG A 75 6.55 -20.02 2.33
N ASN A 76 5.64 -19.06 2.47
CA ASN A 76 4.44 -19.18 3.29
C ASN A 76 3.22 -19.69 2.51
N LYS A 77 3.39 -20.10 1.25
CA LYS A 77 2.30 -20.58 0.36
C LYS A 77 1.16 -19.56 0.23
N LEU A 78 1.50 -18.26 0.29
CA LEU A 78 0.61 -17.12 0.12
C LEU A 78 0.69 -16.61 -1.32
N GLN A 79 -0.32 -15.85 -1.73
CA GLN A 79 -0.39 -15.22 -3.05
C GLN A 79 -0.35 -13.70 -2.98
N LEU A 80 -0.70 -13.11 -1.83
CA LEU A 80 -0.86 -11.68 -1.68
C LEU A 80 -0.58 -11.23 -0.25
N ILE A 81 0.14 -10.12 -0.12
CA ILE A 81 0.21 -9.30 1.09
C ILE A 81 -0.70 -8.09 0.89
N ILE A 82 -1.61 -7.82 1.82
CA ILE A 82 -2.35 -6.55 1.87
C ILE A 82 -1.82 -5.76 3.06
N ARG A 83 -1.38 -4.53 2.80
CA ARG A 83 -0.83 -3.65 3.83
C ARG A 83 -1.40 -2.23 3.77
N ALA A 84 -1.11 -1.40 4.77
CA ALA A 84 -1.63 -0.03 4.86
C ALA A 84 -0.50 0.99 4.99
N HIS A 85 -0.54 1.87 6.01
CA HIS A 85 0.52 2.78 6.46
C HIS A 85 0.95 3.92 5.50
N GLU A 86 1.02 3.67 4.20
CA GLU A 86 1.39 4.68 3.20
C GLU A 86 0.15 5.29 2.55
N CYS A 87 0.12 6.62 2.52
CA CYS A 87 -0.87 7.37 1.75
C CYS A 87 -0.53 7.24 0.26
N VAL A 88 -1.40 6.57 -0.49
CA VAL A 88 -1.28 6.38 -1.95
C VAL A 88 -2.41 7.11 -2.67
N MET A 89 -2.13 7.66 -3.85
CA MET A 89 -3.02 8.63 -4.50
C MET A 89 -4.43 8.10 -4.79
N ASP A 90 -4.55 6.85 -5.26
CA ASP A 90 -5.85 6.24 -5.54
C ASP A 90 -6.43 5.47 -4.34
N GLY A 91 -5.81 5.58 -3.16
CA GLY A 91 -6.18 4.79 -1.99
C GLY A 91 -5.82 3.31 -2.11
N PHE A 92 -5.31 2.85 -3.24
CA PHE A 92 -4.65 1.55 -3.36
C PHE A 92 -3.49 1.60 -4.36
N GLU A 93 -2.48 0.78 -4.15
CA GLU A 93 -1.30 0.68 -5.02
C GLU A 93 -0.80 -0.76 -5.06
N ARG A 94 -0.30 -1.21 -6.22
CA ARG A 94 0.28 -2.54 -6.40
C ARG A 94 1.80 -2.46 -6.38
N PHE A 95 2.42 -3.44 -5.77
CA PHE A 95 3.87 -3.63 -5.69
C PHE A 95 4.23 -5.10 -5.89
N ALA A 96 5.49 -5.38 -6.26
CA ALA A 96 6.02 -6.72 -6.50
C ALA A 96 5.14 -7.52 -7.47
N GLN A 97 4.91 -6.95 -8.67
CA GLN A 97 4.05 -7.55 -9.70
C GLN A 97 2.63 -7.86 -9.21
N GLY A 98 2.15 -7.09 -8.22
CA GLY A 98 0.83 -7.25 -7.61
C GLY A 98 0.75 -8.30 -6.51
N GLN A 99 1.86 -8.86 -6.05
CA GLN A 99 1.92 -9.74 -4.88
C GLN A 99 1.86 -8.98 -3.55
N LEU A 100 1.96 -7.65 -3.57
CA LEU A 100 1.66 -6.77 -2.46
C LEU A 100 0.70 -5.66 -2.92
N ILE A 101 -0.30 -5.35 -2.09
CA ILE A 101 -1.18 -4.20 -2.28
C ILE A 101 -1.10 -3.32 -1.03
N THR A 102 -0.77 -2.05 -1.24
CA THR A 102 -0.95 -0.99 -0.24
C THR A 102 -2.39 -0.48 -0.34
N LEU A 103 -3.08 -0.37 0.79
CA LEU A 103 -4.46 0.10 0.91
C LEU A 103 -4.51 1.26 1.90
N PHE A 104 -5.09 2.38 1.47
CA PHE A 104 -5.27 3.57 2.27
C PHE A 104 -6.70 4.07 2.16
N SER A 105 -7.39 4.24 3.29
CA SER A 105 -8.85 4.49 3.30
C SER A 105 -9.25 5.90 3.73
N ALA A 106 -8.31 6.76 4.11
CA ALA A 106 -8.61 8.16 4.43
C ALA A 106 -8.47 9.03 3.18
N THR A 107 -9.54 9.73 2.80
CA THR A 107 -9.54 10.69 1.69
C THR A 107 -8.93 12.02 2.10
N ASN A 108 -8.24 12.70 1.17
CA ASN A 108 -7.58 13.98 1.42
C ASN A 108 -6.82 13.97 2.76
N TYR A 109 -5.91 13.02 2.89
CA TYR A 109 -5.19 12.77 4.14
C TYR A 109 -4.53 14.05 4.66
N CYS A 110 -4.68 14.29 5.96
CA CYS A 110 -4.27 15.53 6.65
C CYS A 110 -4.81 16.84 6.04
N GLY A 111 -5.78 16.78 5.13
CA GLY A 111 -6.32 17.94 4.44
C GLY A 111 -5.46 18.45 3.27
N THR A 112 -4.31 17.83 2.98
CA THR A 112 -3.33 18.33 2.00
C THR A 112 -3.01 17.34 0.88
N ALA A 113 -3.16 16.03 1.12
CA ALA A 113 -2.71 15.01 0.17
C ALA A 113 -3.60 14.88 -1.08
N ASN A 114 -4.87 15.31 -1.01
CA ASN A 114 -5.88 15.17 -2.08
C ASN A 114 -6.01 13.74 -2.67
N ASN A 115 -5.60 12.72 -1.91
CA ASN A 115 -5.72 11.33 -2.31
C ASN A 115 -7.17 10.84 -2.20
N ALA A 116 -7.52 9.86 -3.02
CA ALA A 116 -8.68 9.01 -2.77
C ALA A 116 -8.39 8.04 -1.61
N GLY A 117 -9.45 7.59 -0.96
CA GLY A 117 -9.44 6.40 -0.12
C GLY A 117 -9.90 5.19 -0.94
N ALA A 118 -9.59 3.98 -0.51
CA ALA A 118 -10.15 2.78 -1.09
C ALA A 118 -10.54 1.73 -0.04
N ILE A 119 -11.41 0.82 -0.47
CA ILE A 119 -11.74 -0.45 0.20
C ILE A 119 -11.48 -1.57 -0.81
N LEU A 120 -10.91 -2.69 -0.37
CA LEU A 120 -10.73 -3.88 -1.22
C LEU A 120 -11.81 -4.92 -0.92
N VAL A 121 -12.58 -5.28 -1.96
CA VAL A 121 -13.54 -6.39 -1.89
C VAL A 121 -12.88 -7.64 -2.49
N ILE A 122 -12.74 -8.69 -1.68
CA ILE A 122 -12.12 -9.96 -2.09
C ILE A 122 -13.20 -10.98 -2.41
N GLY A 123 -13.32 -11.34 -3.69
CA GLY A 123 -14.22 -12.37 -4.19
C GLY A 123 -13.62 -13.78 -4.15
N ARG A 124 -14.40 -14.76 -4.63
CA ARG A 124 -13.92 -16.14 -4.84
C ARG A 124 -12.75 -16.15 -5.83
N GLY A 125 -11.87 -17.15 -5.71
CA GLY A 125 -10.68 -17.24 -6.57
C GLY A 125 -9.68 -16.09 -6.38
N LEU A 126 -9.77 -15.35 -5.26
CA LEU A 126 -8.91 -14.20 -4.97
C LEU A 126 -9.05 -13.04 -5.98
N VAL A 127 -10.25 -12.91 -6.56
CA VAL A 127 -10.61 -11.73 -7.36
C VAL A 127 -10.61 -10.50 -6.44
N VAL A 128 -9.72 -9.54 -6.69
CA VAL A 128 -9.61 -8.30 -5.91
C VAL A 128 -10.30 -7.15 -6.64
N VAL A 129 -11.31 -6.55 -6.01
CA VAL A 129 -12.06 -5.41 -6.56
C VAL A 129 -11.90 -4.18 -5.66
N PRO A 130 -11.09 -3.19 -6.06
CA PRO A 130 -11.02 -1.91 -5.36
C PRO A 130 -12.31 -1.10 -5.51
N LYS A 131 -12.73 -0.46 -4.42
CA LYS A 131 -13.82 0.54 -4.38
C LYS A 131 -13.22 1.85 -3.89
N LEU A 132 -13.18 2.85 -4.77
CA LEU A 132 -12.61 4.16 -4.48
C LEU A 132 -13.63 5.07 -3.79
N ILE A 133 -13.11 5.90 -2.89
CA ILE A 133 -13.83 6.94 -2.17
C ILE A 133 -13.06 8.23 -2.49
N HIS A 134 -13.65 9.14 -3.24
CA HIS A 134 -12.99 10.40 -3.60
C HIS A 134 -13.22 11.45 -2.50
N PRO A 135 -12.26 12.36 -2.27
CA PRO A 135 -12.48 13.47 -1.37
C PRO A 135 -13.64 14.34 -1.86
N LEU A 136 -14.38 14.92 -0.92
CA LEU A 136 -15.40 15.91 -1.27
C LEU A 136 -14.72 17.13 -1.90
N PRO A 137 -15.30 17.73 -2.95
CA PRO A 137 -14.81 19.01 -3.45
C PRO A 137 -14.80 20.04 -2.30
N PRO A 138 -13.81 20.94 -2.25
CA PRO A 138 -13.75 21.95 -1.22
C PRO A 138 -15.07 22.74 -1.19
N PRO A 139 -15.57 23.13 0.00
CA PRO A 139 -16.76 23.96 0.10
C PRO A 139 -16.56 25.22 -0.75
N VAL A 140 -17.58 25.61 -1.52
CA VAL A 140 -17.56 26.72 -2.49
C VAL A 140 -17.25 28.11 -1.83
N GLN A 141 -17.02 28.15 -0.52
CA GLN A 141 -16.78 29.35 0.28
C GLN A 141 -15.70 29.19 1.38
N SER A 142 -14.62 28.42 1.17
CA SER A 142 -13.47 28.46 2.09
C SER A 142 -12.37 29.41 1.58
N PRO A 143 -11.91 30.41 2.37
CA PRO A 143 -10.78 31.27 2.00
C PRO A 143 -9.41 30.56 2.09
N GLU A 144 -9.38 29.23 2.12
CA GLU A 144 -8.20 28.45 2.53
C GLU A 144 -7.17 28.21 1.43
N THR A 145 -7.03 29.15 0.48
CA THR A 145 -5.87 29.21 -0.42
C THR A 145 -4.83 30.16 0.16
N SER A 146 -4.25 29.83 1.32
CA SER A 146 -3.07 30.52 1.84
C SER A 146 -1.79 29.80 1.37
N PRO A 147 -0.84 30.49 0.71
CA PRO A 147 0.38 29.88 0.17
C PRO A 147 1.34 29.28 1.21
N GLU A 148 1.13 29.59 2.50
CA GLU A 148 2.09 29.30 3.58
C GLU A 148 2.15 27.82 4.00
N ARG A 149 1.18 26.98 3.62
CA ARG A 149 1.19 25.54 3.96
C ARG A 149 1.92 24.64 2.95
N ALA A 150 2.36 25.17 1.80
CA ALA A 150 2.96 24.36 0.73
C ALA A 150 4.40 23.88 1.03
N LEU A 151 5.02 24.34 2.14
CA LEU A 151 6.45 24.12 2.41
C LEU A 151 6.76 22.88 3.26
N ASP A 152 5.80 22.32 4.00
CA ASP A 152 6.04 21.21 4.96
C ASP A 152 5.87 19.79 4.37
N ASP A 153 5.37 19.65 3.13
CA ASP A 153 4.93 18.35 2.56
C ASP A 153 5.88 17.75 1.50
N THR A 154 7.14 18.20 1.45
CA THR A 154 8.12 17.82 0.41
C THR A 154 8.38 16.30 0.33
N TRP A 155 8.39 15.60 1.47
CA TRP A 155 8.69 14.16 1.52
C TRP A 155 7.61 13.28 0.87
N MET A 156 6.32 13.61 1.03
CA MET A 156 5.22 12.89 0.38
C MET A 156 5.24 13.10 -1.14
N GLN A 157 5.57 14.33 -1.55
CA GLN A 157 5.61 14.71 -2.95
C GLN A 157 6.75 14.01 -3.71
N GLU A 158 7.92 13.91 -3.08
CA GLU A 158 9.09 13.23 -3.66
C GLU A 158 8.85 11.72 -3.81
N LEU A 159 8.27 11.08 -2.78
CA LEU A 159 7.89 9.66 -2.85
C LEU A 159 6.85 9.39 -3.94
N ASN A 160 5.82 10.23 -4.05
CA ASN A 160 4.77 10.07 -5.07
C ASN A 160 5.28 10.23 -6.50
N THR A 161 6.33 11.04 -6.71
CA THR A 161 6.91 11.26 -8.04
C THR A 161 7.67 10.04 -8.56
N GLN A 162 8.22 9.21 -7.65
CA GLN A 162 9.01 8.03 -8.00
C GLN A 162 8.16 6.75 -8.12
N ARG A 163 6.88 6.81 -7.72
CA ARG A 163 5.95 5.69 -7.81
C ARG A 163 5.37 5.57 -9.22
N PRO A 164 5.25 4.35 -9.78
CA PRO A 164 4.57 4.16 -11.05
C PRO A 164 3.11 4.59 -10.92
N PRO A 165 2.53 5.26 -11.94
CA PRO A 165 1.11 5.59 -11.92
C PRO A 165 0.30 4.31 -11.81
N THR A 166 -0.74 4.31 -10.96
CA THR A 166 -1.74 3.25 -10.97
C THR A 166 -2.22 3.07 -12.41
N PRO A 167 -2.21 1.83 -12.97
CA PRO A 167 -2.66 1.62 -14.33
C PRO A 167 -4.03 2.25 -14.54
N THR A 168 -4.14 3.16 -15.51
CA THR A 168 -5.42 3.78 -15.84
C THR A 168 -6.38 2.68 -16.24
N ARG A 169 -7.52 2.62 -15.54
CA ARG A 169 -8.59 1.71 -15.93
C ARG A 169 -9.09 2.19 -17.29
N GLY A 170 -8.77 1.45 -18.35
CA GLY A 170 -9.48 1.58 -19.61
C GLY A 170 -10.98 1.49 -19.32
N ARG A 171 -11.71 2.56 -19.61
CA ARG A 171 -13.17 2.55 -19.60
C ARG A 171 -13.59 1.49 -20.62
N PRO A 172 -14.35 0.45 -20.26
CA PRO A 172 -14.92 -0.44 -21.27
C PRO A 172 -15.79 0.43 -22.18
N GLN A 173 -15.47 0.46 -23.48
CA GLN A 173 -16.44 0.94 -24.46
C GLN A 173 -17.62 -0.04 -24.45
N PRO A 174 -18.87 0.44 -24.49
CA PRO A 174 -20.00 -0.44 -24.74
C PRO A 174 -19.96 -0.83 -26.23
N ASP A 175 -19.46 -2.03 -26.53
CA ASP A 175 -19.63 -2.60 -27.86
C ASP A 175 -21.11 -2.90 -28.09
N HIS A 176 -21.69 -2.21 -29.07
CA HIS A 176 -22.92 -2.64 -29.70
C HIS A 176 -22.68 -4.01 -30.32
N ASP A 177 -23.47 -4.96 -29.87
CA ASP A 177 -23.60 -6.32 -30.36
C ASP A 177 -23.43 -6.45 -31.88
N ARG A 178 -22.44 -7.26 -32.30
CA ARG A 178 -22.63 -8.21 -33.40
C ARG A 178 -21.51 -9.25 -33.47
N SER A 179 -21.87 -10.45 -33.04
CA SER A 179 -21.36 -11.75 -33.49
C SER A 179 -19.85 -11.99 -33.38
N SER A 180 -19.44 -12.63 -32.29
CA SER A 180 -18.47 -13.73 -32.38
C SER A 180 -18.46 -14.48 -31.05
N LEU A 181 -18.68 -15.78 -31.15
CA LEU A 181 -18.43 -16.75 -30.09
C LEU A 181 -16.99 -16.61 -29.59
N ALA A 182 -16.85 -16.54 -28.27
CA ALA A 182 -15.84 -17.16 -27.42
C ALA A 182 -15.35 -16.21 -26.32
N PHE A 183 -15.25 -16.80 -25.12
CA PHE A 183 -14.52 -16.33 -23.94
C PHE A 183 -15.16 -15.18 -23.14
N ILE A 184 -15.04 -15.06 -21.80
CA ILE A 184 -14.39 -15.83 -20.72
C ILE A 184 -15.11 -15.42 -19.42
#